data_AF-A0A1G2YK34-F1
#
_entry.id   AF-A0A1G2YK34-F1
#
_cell.length_a   1.000
_cell.length_b   1.000
_cell.length_c   1.000
_cell.angle_alpha   90.00
_cell.angle_beta   90.00
_cell.angle_gamma   90.00
#
_symmetry.space_group_name_H-M   'P 1'
#
loop_
_entity.id
_entity.type
_entity.pdbx_description
1 polymer ?
#
loop_
_entity_poly.entity_id
_entity_poly.type
_entity_poly.pdbx_seq_one_letter_code
_entity_poly.pdbx_strand_id
1 'polypeptide(L)'
;MISFYQNGKSIDYTPAVDVAAGTIVVQKGLVGITKLDIPANVKGALAVEGVFAVPKKNEAFAAGLTVWFDADGNPQGGVAGSGAATQIGGDAQAAGDTLLGTAVIAAAAADQFVYVALNKFDARIPTFAGNARITKAASANAAVTESGSCYDCTADNTVITLPATAVGLEFTIMNMAADGGALVEVDFQAADKNLGGLGVAAGGDGKKLSNTKATAKKGDFITFVADGTDGYRIKAIHGTWAQEN
;
A
#
# COMPACT_ATOMS: atom_id res chain seq x y z
N MET A 1 -28.63 14.62 -14.35
CA MET A 1 -29.42 14.10 -13.21
C MET A 1 -28.68 12.89 -12.68
N ILE A 2 -28.34 12.87 -11.39
CA ILE A 2 -27.68 11.70 -10.76
C ILE A 2 -28.78 10.83 -10.17
N SER A 3 -28.84 9.57 -10.58
CA SER A 3 -29.82 8.59 -10.08
C SER A 3 -29.12 7.46 -9.36
N PHE A 4 -29.77 6.95 -8.31
CA PHE A 4 -29.30 5.77 -7.60
C PHE A 4 -29.33 4.55 -8.53
N TYR A 5 -28.21 3.83 -8.62
CA TYR A 5 -28.10 2.62 -9.42
C TYR A 5 -28.16 1.35 -8.54
N GLN A 6 -27.34 1.27 -7.49
CA GLN A 6 -27.30 0.15 -6.55
C GLN A 6 -26.53 0.47 -5.26
N ASN A 7 -26.67 -0.38 -4.24
CA ASN A 7 -25.99 -0.25 -2.93
C ASN A 7 -24.46 -0.41 -2.99
N GLY A 8 -23.90 -0.94 -4.08
CA GLY A 8 -22.45 -1.04 -4.27
C GLY A 8 -21.73 -2.21 -3.57
N LYS A 9 -22.44 -3.09 -2.84
CA LYS A 9 -21.84 -4.30 -2.23
C LYS A 9 -21.38 -5.34 -3.26
N SER A 10 -22.04 -5.35 -4.41
CA SER A 10 -21.68 -6.13 -5.58
C SER A 10 -21.91 -5.29 -6.83
N ILE A 11 -21.14 -5.56 -7.88
CA ILE A 11 -21.25 -4.90 -9.18
C ILE A 11 -21.52 -5.92 -10.27
N ASP A 12 -22.27 -5.51 -11.29
CA ASP A 12 -22.46 -6.29 -12.50
C ASP A 12 -21.11 -6.49 -13.21
N TYR A 13 -20.84 -7.71 -13.65
CA TYR A 13 -19.60 -8.05 -14.34
C TYR A 13 -19.86 -9.10 -15.42
N THR A 14 -19.34 -8.86 -16.62
CA THR A 14 -19.43 -9.78 -17.75
C THR A 14 -18.00 -10.13 -18.18
N PRO A 15 -17.49 -11.33 -17.86
CA PRO A 15 -16.14 -11.71 -18.24
C PRO A 15 -16.07 -12.11 -19.72
N ALA A 16 -14.91 -11.96 -20.33
CA ALA A 16 -14.66 -12.42 -21.70
C ALA A 16 -14.36 -13.93 -21.78
N VAL A 17 -14.03 -14.56 -20.64
CA VAL A 17 -13.73 -15.99 -20.47
C VAL A 17 -14.51 -16.54 -19.30
N ASP A 18 -14.61 -17.87 -19.18
CA ASP A 18 -15.24 -18.48 -18.00
C ASP A 18 -14.42 -18.15 -16.75
N VAL A 19 -15.11 -17.70 -15.69
CA VAL A 19 -14.51 -17.37 -14.39
C VAL A 19 -15.17 -18.20 -13.32
N ALA A 20 -14.39 -19.06 -12.65
CA ALA A 20 -14.90 -19.88 -11.55
C ALA A 20 -15.24 -19.04 -10.32
N ALA A 21 -16.10 -19.57 -9.44
CA ALA A 21 -16.39 -19.00 -8.12
C ALA A 21 -15.11 -18.90 -7.28
N GLY A 22 -15.02 -17.86 -6.46
CA GLY A 22 -13.87 -17.58 -5.60
C GLY A 22 -12.70 -16.90 -6.32
N THR A 23 -12.82 -16.64 -7.63
CA THR A 23 -11.78 -15.95 -8.40
C THR A 23 -11.72 -14.48 -8.04
N ILE A 24 -10.52 -13.99 -7.76
CA ILE A 24 -10.24 -12.57 -7.58
C ILE A 24 -10.15 -11.92 -8.95
N VAL A 25 -10.93 -10.86 -9.15
CA VAL A 25 -10.95 -10.07 -10.38
C VAL A 25 -10.61 -8.63 -10.04
N VAL A 26 -9.58 -8.09 -10.69
CA VAL A 26 -9.12 -6.71 -10.47
C VAL A 26 -9.66 -5.81 -11.58
N GLN A 27 -10.56 -4.90 -11.23
CA GLN A 27 -11.03 -3.83 -12.12
C GLN A 27 -10.26 -2.54 -11.82
N LYS A 28 -9.02 -2.47 -12.29
CA LYS A 28 -8.07 -1.39 -11.97
C LYS A 28 -7.86 -1.28 -10.45
N GLY A 29 -8.39 -0.23 -9.81
CA GLY A 29 -8.24 0.00 -8.36
C GLY A 29 -9.32 -0.67 -7.50
N LEU A 30 -10.26 -1.40 -8.10
CA LEU A 30 -11.33 -2.09 -7.38
C LEU A 30 -11.17 -3.60 -7.50
N VAL A 31 -11.05 -4.28 -6.37
CA VAL A 31 -10.99 -5.73 -6.33
C VAL A 31 -12.38 -6.31 -6.12
N GLY A 32 -12.73 -7.33 -6.89
CA GLY A 32 -13.96 -8.09 -6.75
C GLY A 32 -13.69 -9.58 -6.64
N ILE A 33 -14.58 -10.32 -5.97
CA ILE A 33 -14.53 -11.78 -5.92
C ILE A 33 -15.82 -12.34 -6.53
N THR A 34 -15.71 -13.32 -7.43
CA THR A 34 -16.86 -14.05 -7.95
C THR A 34 -17.46 -14.94 -6.87
N LYS A 35 -18.77 -14.83 -6.61
CA LYS A 35 -19.44 -15.70 -5.62
C LYS A 35 -19.98 -17.00 -6.24
N LEU A 36 -20.10 -17.03 -7.56
CA LEU A 36 -20.62 -18.13 -8.37
C LEU A 36 -19.77 -18.20 -9.64
N ASP A 37 -19.79 -19.35 -10.32
CA ASP A 37 -19.19 -19.47 -11.65
C ASP A 37 -19.90 -18.52 -12.63
N ILE A 38 -19.13 -17.82 -13.45
CA ILE A 38 -19.62 -16.88 -14.45
C ILE A 38 -19.08 -17.31 -15.82
N PRO A 39 -19.93 -17.86 -16.72
CA PRO A 39 -19.49 -18.19 -18.06
C PRO A 39 -19.10 -16.95 -18.87
N ALA A 40 -18.25 -17.15 -19.88
CA ALA A 40 -17.83 -16.13 -20.83
C ALA A 40 -19.05 -15.46 -21.47
N ASN A 41 -19.01 -14.13 -21.56
CA ASN A 41 -20.05 -13.29 -22.17
C ASN A 41 -21.42 -13.36 -21.48
N VAL A 42 -21.50 -13.97 -20.29
CA VAL A 42 -22.72 -14.00 -19.46
C VAL A 42 -22.60 -12.98 -18.34
N LYS A 43 -23.68 -12.21 -18.12
CA LYS A 43 -23.73 -11.26 -17.03
C LYS A 43 -23.77 -12.00 -15.69
N GLY A 44 -22.73 -11.80 -14.89
CA GLY A 44 -22.65 -12.22 -13.49
C GLY A 44 -22.45 -11.02 -12.57
N ALA A 45 -21.92 -11.27 -11.37
CA ALA A 45 -21.67 -10.23 -10.38
C ALA A 45 -20.36 -10.49 -9.61
N LEU A 46 -19.63 -9.40 -9.33
CA LEU A 46 -18.50 -9.40 -8.41
C LEU A 46 -18.94 -8.84 -7.06
N ALA A 47 -18.61 -9.54 -5.97
CA ALA A 47 -18.68 -8.96 -4.65
C ALA A 47 -17.46 -8.06 -4.45
N VAL A 48 -17.70 -6.77 -4.17
CA VAL A 48 -16.64 -5.76 -3.95
C VAL A 48 -16.59 -5.28 -2.50
N GLU A 49 -17.49 -5.81 -1.66
CA GLU A 49 -17.50 -5.63 -0.22
C GLU A 49 -17.88 -6.96 0.45
N GLY A 50 -17.32 -7.22 1.63
CA GLY A 50 -17.59 -8.42 2.42
C GLY A 50 -16.32 -8.92 3.10
N VAL A 51 -16.47 -9.96 3.92
CA VAL A 51 -15.35 -10.66 4.55
C VAL A 51 -15.20 -12.02 3.88
N PHE A 52 -14.01 -12.28 3.32
CA PHE A 52 -13.71 -13.52 2.60
C PHE A 52 -12.58 -14.28 3.29
N ALA A 53 -12.70 -15.60 3.39
CA ALA A 53 -11.61 -16.45 3.80
C ALA A 53 -10.66 -16.64 2.60
N VAL A 54 -9.47 -16.07 2.67
CA VAL A 54 -8.47 -16.12 1.60
C VAL A 54 -7.34 -17.06 2.03
N PRO A 55 -6.95 -18.05 1.22
CA PRO A 55 -5.80 -18.91 1.52
C PRO A 55 -4.56 -18.05 1.76
N LYS A 56 -3.74 -18.36 2.77
CA LYS A 56 -2.57 -17.54 3.13
C LYS A 56 -1.26 -18.32 3.09
N LYS A 57 -0.13 -17.63 2.90
CA LYS A 57 1.21 -18.20 3.12
C LYS A 57 1.38 -18.62 4.59
N ASN A 58 2.46 -19.34 4.91
CA ASN A 58 2.82 -19.70 6.29
C ASN A 58 3.30 -18.48 7.10
N GLU A 59 2.40 -17.54 7.31
CA GLU A 59 2.65 -16.22 7.89
C GLU A 59 1.52 -15.88 8.86
N ALA A 60 1.84 -15.19 9.96
CA ALA A 60 0.85 -14.80 10.96
C ALA A 60 0.32 -13.39 10.67
N PHE A 61 -1.00 -13.23 10.59
CA PHE A 61 -1.66 -11.94 10.41
C PHE A 61 -2.27 -11.48 11.74
N ALA A 62 -2.00 -10.26 12.18
CA ALA A 62 -2.76 -9.61 13.24
C ALA A 62 -4.05 -8.99 12.68
N ALA A 63 -5.07 -8.83 13.53
CA ALA A 63 -6.27 -8.10 13.15
C ALA A 63 -5.94 -6.65 12.77
N GLY A 64 -6.55 -6.14 11.71
CA GLY A 64 -6.29 -4.83 11.13
C GLY A 64 -5.10 -4.77 10.18
N LEU A 65 -4.30 -5.83 10.04
CA LEU A 65 -3.18 -5.82 9.09
C LEU A 65 -3.68 -5.78 7.65
N THR A 66 -2.92 -5.08 6.81
CA THR A 66 -3.10 -5.10 5.36
C THR A 66 -2.85 -6.49 4.81
N VAL A 67 -3.67 -6.88 3.84
CA VAL A 67 -3.56 -8.16 3.16
C VAL A 67 -3.42 -7.94 1.66
N TRP A 68 -2.34 -8.48 1.11
CA TRP A 68 -2.06 -8.54 -0.32
C TRP A 68 -2.30 -9.97 -0.81
N PHE A 69 -2.47 -10.13 -2.12
CA PHE A 69 -2.62 -11.42 -2.78
C PHE A 69 -1.55 -11.59 -3.85
N ASP A 70 -0.74 -12.61 -3.66
CA ASP A 70 0.21 -13.11 -4.64
C ASP A 70 -0.50 -14.19 -5.46
N ALA A 71 -0.71 -13.93 -6.75
CA ALA A 71 -1.44 -14.83 -7.64
C ALA A 71 -0.73 -16.18 -7.88
N ASP A 72 0.61 -16.18 -7.76
CA ASP A 72 1.47 -17.36 -7.92
C ASP A 72 1.97 -17.87 -6.54
N GLY A 73 1.38 -17.37 -5.46
CA GLY A 73 1.75 -17.69 -4.10
C GLY A 73 1.46 -19.14 -3.70
N ASN A 74 2.19 -19.61 -2.68
CA ASN A 74 2.06 -20.96 -2.13
C ASN A 74 1.23 -20.94 -0.83
N PRO A 75 -0.05 -21.30 -0.85
CA PRO A 75 -0.88 -21.31 0.34
C PRO A 75 -0.47 -22.42 1.32
N GLN A 76 -0.56 -22.10 2.61
CA GLN A 76 -0.30 -23.00 3.72
C GLN A 76 -1.29 -24.17 3.69
N GLY A 77 -0.78 -25.37 3.42
CA GLY A 77 -1.61 -26.58 3.30
C GLY A 77 -2.48 -26.65 2.05
N GLY A 78 -2.25 -25.77 1.06
CA GLY A 78 -2.93 -25.77 -0.23
C GLY A 78 -2.04 -26.20 -1.39
N VAL A 79 -2.49 -25.92 -2.61
CA VAL A 79 -1.76 -26.26 -3.84
C VAL A 79 -0.73 -25.16 -4.13
N ALA A 80 0.54 -25.54 -4.28
CA ALA A 80 1.59 -24.58 -4.65
C ALA A 80 1.24 -23.85 -5.97
N GLY A 81 1.46 -22.54 -6.02
CA GLY A 81 1.15 -21.70 -7.18
C GLY A 81 -0.34 -21.42 -7.40
N SER A 82 -1.25 -21.79 -6.49
CA SER A 82 -2.68 -21.48 -6.64
C SER A 82 -3.06 -20.09 -6.13
N GLY A 83 -2.08 -19.31 -5.68
CA GLY A 83 -2.26 -18.00 -5.11
C GLY A 83 -2.46 -18.02 -3.59
N ALA A 84 -1.91 -17.01 -2.92
CA ALA A 84 -1.94 -16.90 -1.46
C ALA A 84 -1.89 -15.45 -0.98
N ALA A 85 -2.59 -15.19 0.11
CA ALA A 85 -2.49 -13.96 0.86
C ALA A 85 -1.10 -13.84 1.52
N THR A 86 -0.54 -12.63 1.46
CA THR A 86 0.79 -12.26 1.94
C THR A 86 0.73 -10.91 2.66
N GLN A 87 1.63 -10.69 3.61
CA GLN A 87 1.76 -9.40 4.32
C GLN A 87 2.55 -8.36 3.54
N ILE A 88 3.37 -8.79 2.58
CA ILE A 88 4.29 -7.92 1.85
C ILE A 88 3.72 -7.69 0.46
N GLY A 89 3.47 -6.43 0.08
CA GLY A 89 3.25 -6.02 -1.29
C GLY A 89 4.52 -5.45 -1.92
N GLY A 90 4.80 -5.77 -3.19
CA GLY A 90 5.81 -5.12 -4.04
C GLY A 90 7.30 -5.37 -3.73
N ASP A 91 7.70 -6.56 -3.26
CA ASP A 91 9.07 -7.03 -3.48
C ASP A 91 9.34 -7.49 -4.93
N ALA A 92 10.55 -7.97 -5.24
CA ALA A 92 10.99 -8.36 -6.58
C ALA A 92 10.18 -9.52 -7.22
N GLN A 93 9.29 -10.19 -6.47
CA GLN A 93 8.29 -11.13 -7.02
C GLN A 93 6.89 -10.49 -7.19
N ALA A 94 6.69 -9.29 -6.67
CA ALA A 94 5.38 -8.72 -6.31
C ALA A 94 4.99 -7.43 -7.07
N ALA A 95 5.57 -7.16 -8.23
CA ALA A 95 5.03 -6.14 -9.13
C ALA A 95 3.60 -6.48 -9.62
N GLY A 96 3.13 -7.72 -9.41
CA GLY A 96 1.78 -8.19 -9.72
C GLY A 96 0.87 -8.45 -8.51
N ASP A 97 1.33 -8.24 -7.28
CA ASP A 97 0.53 -8.55 -6.09
C ASP A 97 -0.63 -7.57 -5.94
N THR A 98 -1.81 -8.11 -5.68
CA THR A 98 -3.05 -7.35 -5.61
C THR A 98 -3.35 -6.97 -4.17
N LEU A 99 -3.56 -5.68 -3.88
CA LEU A 99 -4.05 -5.29 -2.55
C LEU A 99 -5.52 -5.71 -2.38
N LEU A 100 -5.81 -6.58 -1.40
CA LEU A 100 -7.17 -7.06 -1.17
C LEU A 100 -7.95 -6.24 -0.14
N GLY A 101 -7.31 -5.88 0.97
CA GLY A 101 -8.04 -5.29 2.10
C GLY A 101 -7.30 -5.40 3.43
N THR A 102 -8.08 -5.62 4.48
CA THR A 102 -7.59 -5.73 5.86
C THR A 102 -8.05 -7.03 6.51
N ALA A 103 -7.19 -7.62 7.33
CA ALA A 103 -7.53 -8.79 8.13
C ALA A 103 -8.53 -8.40 9.24
N VAL A 104 -9.67 -9.07 9.32
CA VAL A 104 -10.72 -8.76 10.30
C VAL A 104 -10.41 -9.36 11.67
N ILE A 105 -9.73 -10.51 11.67
CA ILE A 105 -9.31 -11.22 12.87
C ILE A 105 -7.86 -11.69 12.69
N ALA A 106 -7.20 -11.98 13.81
CA ALA A 106 -5.86 -12.56 13.77
C ALA A 106 -5.90 -13.98 13.18
N ALA A 107 -4.87 -14.34 12.43
CA ALA A 107 -4.62 -15.68 11.91
C ALA A 107 -3.18 -16.08 12.25
N ALA A 108 -3.00 -17.19 12.96
CA ALA A 108 -1.68 -17.70 13.30
C ALA A 108 -0.97 -18.26 12.05
N ALA A 109 0.35 -18.42 12.09
CA ALA A 109 1.14 -18.87 10.94
C ALA A 109 0.63 -20.22 10.35
N ALA A 110 0.24 -21.16 11.20
CA ALA A 110 -0.27 -22.46 10.81
C ALA A 110 -1.70 -22.45 10.25
N ASP A 111 -2.48 -21.38 10.46
CA ASP A 111 -3.83 -21.27 9.90
C ASP A 111 -3.77 -21.24 8.37
N GLN A 112 -4.76 -21.82 7.72
CA GLN A 112 -4.79 -21.92 6.26
C GLN A 112 -5.40 -20.67 5.60
N PHE A 113 -6.17 -19.88 6.36
CA PHE A 113 -6.89 -18.73 5.85
C PHE A 113 -6.66 -17.48 6.68
N VAL A 114 -6.74 -16.32 6.01
CA VAL A 114 -6.96 -15.02 6.63
C VAL A 114 -8.34 -14.51 6.20
N TYR A 115 -9.09 -13.93 7.14
CA TYR A 115 -10.40 -13.36 6.85
C TYR A 115 -10.24 -11.89 6.47
N VAL A 116 -10.43 -11.57 5.19
CA VAL A 116 -10.14 -10.25 4.62
C VAL A 116 -11.42 -9.46 4.40
N ALA A 117 -11.52 -8.27 4.98
CA ALA A 117 -12.51 -7.27 4.60
C ALA A 117 -12.09 -6.62 3.28
N LEU A 118 -12.80 -6.97 2.21
CA LEU A 118 -12.46 -6.59 0.84
C LEU A 118 -12.59 -5.08 0.63
N ASN A 119 -11.59 -4.47 -0.01
CA ASN A 119 -11.49 -3.03 -0.26
C ASN A 119 -11.64 -2.14 0.99
N LYS A 120 -11.46 -2.71 2.19
CA LYS A 120 -11.39 -1.95 3.44
C LYS A 120 -9.92 -1.81 3.79
N PHE A 121 -9.41 -0.60 3.69
CA PHE A 121 -8.04 -0.26 4.03
C PHE A 121 -8.05 0.62 5.28
N ASP A 122 -7.06 0.49 6.16
CA ASP A 122 -6.89 1.46 7.25
C ASP A 122 -6.71 2.84 6.61
N ALA A 123 -7.47 3.84 7.05
CA ALA A 123 -7.37 5.21 6.51
C ALA A 123 -5.98 5.84 6.74
N ARG A 124 -5.19 5.27 7.65
CA ARG A 124 -3.78 5.62 7.90
C ARG A 124 -2.81 4.90 6.97
N ILE A 125 -3.25 3.90 6.21
CA ILE A 125 -2.54 3.40 5.02
C ILE A 125 -2.99 4.32 3.89
N PRO A 126 -2.25 5.42 3.60
CA PRO A 126 -2.63 6.31 2.52
C PRO A 126 -2.57 5.49 1.24
N THR A 127 -3.56 5.70 0.36
CA THR A 127 -3.58 5.66 -1.12
C THR A 127 -2.43 5.11 -2.00
N PHE A 128 -1.27 4.67 -1.50
CA PHE A 128 -0.19 4.07 -2.31
C PHE A 128 -0.61 2.78 -3.02
N ALA A 129 -1.66 2.11 -2.55
CA ALA A 129 -2.24 0.94 -3.21
C ALA A 129 -2.67 1.17 -4.67
N GLY A 130 -3.10 2.40 -4.98
CA GLY A 130 -3.51 2.79 -6.33
C GLY A 130 -2.47 3.61 -7.09
N ASN A 131 -1.35 3.97 -6.45
CA ASN A 131 -0.34 4.85 -7.02
C ASN A 131 0.87 4.06 -7.53
N ALA A 132 1.57 4.60 -8.52
CA ALA A 132 2.79 3.98 -9.03
C ALA A 132 3.83 3.82 -7.92
N ARG A 133 4.42 2.63 -7.81
CA ARG A 133 5.55 2.37 -6.92
C ARG A 133 6.84 2.44 -7.70
N ILE A 134 7.81 3.19 -7.17
CA ILE A 134 9.11 3.41 -7.80
C ILE A 134 10.18 2.94 -6.83
N THR A 135 10.90 1.88 -7.18
CA THR A 135 12.04 1.43 -6.39
C THR A 135 13.16 2.47 -6.47
N LYS A 136 13.59 2.96 -5.30
CA LYS A 136 14.77 3.81 -5.14
C LYS A 136 15.85 3.00 -4.43
N ALA A 137 16.76 2.43 -5.23
CA ALA A 137 17.91 1.64 -4.74
C ALA A 137 19.13 2.52 -4.37
N ALA A 138 18.97 3.84 -4.41
CA ALA A 138 19.95 4.83 -4.00
C ALA A 138 19.24 6.18 -3.76
N SER A 139 19.94 7.13 -3.15
CA SER A 139 19.46 8.51 -2.97
C SER A 139 19.07 9.15 -4.30
N ALA A 140 17.98 9.91 -4.31
CA ALA A 140 17.43 10.49 -5.51
C ALA A 140 16.64 11.77 -5.24
N ASN A 141 16.58 12.63 -6.24
CA ASN A 141 15.65 13.76 -6.26
C ASN A 141 14.29 13.29 -6.80
N ALA A 142 13.23 13.63 -6.10
CA ALA A 142 11.87 13.39 -6.53
C ALA A 142 11.50 14.36 -7.66
N ALA A 143 10.99 13.84 -8.78
CA ALA A 143 10.50 14.68 -9.86
C ALA A 143 9.04 15.09 -9.62
N VAL A 144 8.67 16.32 -10.00
CA VAL A 144 7.26 16.78 -9.95
C VAL A 144 6.30 15.88 -10.74
N THR A 145 6.80 15.24 -11.80
CA THR A 145 6.06 14.27 -12.62
C THR A 145 5.80 12.94 -11.91
N GLU A 146 6.52 12.66 -10.83
CA GLU A 146 6.36 11.46 -10.01
C GLU A 146 5.40 11.71 -8.82
N SER A 147 4.80 12.89 -8.72
CA SER A 147 3.80 13.20 -7.70
C SER A 147 2.67 12.17 -7.69
N GLY A 148 2.29 11.76 -6.49
CA GLY A 148 1.39 10.65 -6.19
C GLY A 148 2.12 9.33 -5.96
N SER A 149 3.34 9.15 -6.46
CA SER A 149 4.04 7.85 -6.36
C SER A 149 4.48 7.50 -4.94
N CYS A 150 4.66 6.20 -4.69
CA CYS A 150 5.35 5.69 -3.51
C CYS A 150 6.77 5.29 -3.88
N TYR A 151 7.76 5.81 -3.15
CA TYR A 151 9.16 5.46 -3.33
C TYR A 151 9.55 4.36 -2.36
N ASP A 152 9.92 3.24 -2.94
CA ASP A 152 10.35 2.06 -2.19
C ASP A 152 11.86 2.14 -2.02
N CYS A 153 12.28 2.66 -0.88
CA CYS A 153 13.69 2.81 -0.54
C CYS A 153 14.21 1.46 -0.03
N THR A 154 15.12 0.85 -0.78
CA THR A 154 15.63 -0.51 -0.48
C THR A 154 17.08 -0.53 0.00
N ALA A 155 17.81 0.57 -0.20
CA ALA A 155 19.21 0.69 0.20
C ALA A 155 19.37 1.46 1.51
N ASP A 156 20.42 1.11 2.25
CA ASP A 156 20.82 1.86 3.43
C ASP A 156 21.31 3.26 3.06
N ASN A 157 21.12 4.20 3.99
CA ASN A 157 21.56 5.59 3.87
C ASN A 157 20.95 6.31 2.64
N THR A 158 19.74 5.89 2.24
CA THR A 158 18.99 6.48 1.13
C THR A 158 18.39 7.82 1.55
N VAL A 159 18.61 8.85 0.74
CA VAL A 159 18.04 10.18 0.93
C VAL A 159 17.16 10.52 -0.26
N ILE A 160 15.88 10.79 -0.01
CA ILE A 160 14.93 11.27 -1.02
C ILE A 160 14.75 12.77 -0.84
N THR A 161 15.22 13.56 -1.80
CA THR A 161 15.04 15.01 -1.79
C THR A 161 13.75 15.37 -2.53
N LEU A 162 12.79 15.98 -1.82
CA LEU A 162 11.55 16.46 -2.42
C LEU A 162 11.79 17.67 -3.34
N PRO A 163 10.96 17.88 -4.38
CA PRO A 163 11.06 19.07 -5.22
C PRO A 163 10.67 20.32 -4.41
N ALA A 164 10.76 21.50 -5.05
CA ALA A 164 10.24 22.72 -4.44
C ALA A 164 8.72 22.59 -4.19
N THR A 165 8.24 23.12 -3.06
CA THR A 165 6.80 23.04 -2.73
C THR A 165 5.94 23.69 -3.81
N ALA A 166 4.89 22.99 -4.22
CA ALA A 166 3.84 23.50 -5.10
C ALA A 166 2.51 22.81 -4.76
N VAL A 167 1.42 23.59 -4.73
CA VAL A 167 0.10 23.08 -4.33
C VAL A 167 -0.26 21.83 -5.14
N GLY A 168 -0.65 20.76 -4.43
CA GLY A 168 -1.12 19.51 -5.03
C GLY A 168 -0.04 18.48 -5.32
N LEU A 169 1.23 18.74 -4.99
CA LEU A 169 2.25 17.69 -4.98
C LEU A 169 2.07 16.76 -3.78
N GLU A 170 2.17 15.46 -4.02
CA GLU A 170 2.07 14.42 -3.00
C GLU A 170 3.19 13.40 -3.20
N PHE A 171 3.89 13.00 -2.14
CA PHE A 171 4.93 11.98 -2.22
C PHE A 171 4.85 11.06 -1.01
N THR A 172 5.03 9.75 -1.24
CA THR A 172 5.16 8.76 -0.17
C THR A 172 6.56 8.17 -0.22
N ILE A 173 7.26 8.16 0.92
CA ILE A 173 8.58 7.54 1.06
C ILE A 173 8.42 6.37 2.01
N MET A 174 8.81 5.18 1.56
CA MET A 174 8.68 3.94 2.32
C MET A 174 10.05 3.25 2.46
N ASN A 175 10.36 2.82 3.68
CA ASN A 175 11.49 1.95 3.96
C ASN A 175 11.09 0.49 3.69
N MET A 176 11.68 -0.10 2.66
CA MET A 176 11.42 -1.48 2.24
C MET A 176 12.53 -2.46 2.61
N ALA A 177 13.57 -1.98 3.31
CA ALA A 177 14.60 -2.85 3.86
C ALA A 177 14.03 -3.74 4.98
N ALA A 178 14.76 -4.79 5.35
CA ALA A 178 14.45 -5.58 6.53
C ALA A 178 14.47 -4.71 7.80
N ASP A 179 13.88 -5.19 8.88
CA ASP A 179 13.85 -4.47 10.16
C ASP A 179 15.26 -4.09 10.62
N GLY A 180 15.45 -2.79 10.86
CA GLY A 180 16.75 -2.18 11.18
C GLY A 180 17.80 -2.21 10.07
N GLY A 181 17.43 -2.61 8.85
CA GLY A 181 18.34 -2.82 7.72
C GLY A 181 18.80 -1.54 7.03
N ALA A 182 17.96 -0.50 6.98
CA ALA A 182 18.28 0.74 6.29
C ALA A 182 17.86 1.98 7.08
N LEU A 183 18.73 3.00 7.07
CA LEU A 183 18.36 4.39 7.31
C LEU A 183 17.76 4.97 6.03
N VAL A 184 16.53 5.48 6.12
CA VAL A 184 15.88 6.22 5.03
C VAL A 184 15.57 7.63 5.50
N GLU A 185 16.01 8.61 4.74
CA GLU A 185 15.83 10.03 5.02
C GLU A 185 14.99 10.70 3.93
N VAL A 186 14.18 11.67 4.34
CA VAL A 186 13.51 12.62 3.46
C VAL A 186 14.15 13.97 3.67
N ASP A 187 14.62 14.56 2.58
CA ASP A 187 15.24 15.86 2.53
C ASP A 187 14.33 16.85 1.81
N PHE A 188 14.43 18.12 2.19
CA PHE A 188 13.63 19.21 1.64
C PHE A 188 14.56 20.21 0.95
N GLN A 189 14.05 20.96 -0.03
CA GLN A 189 14.83 22.05 -0.60
C GLN A 189 15.21 23.06 0.49
N ALA A 190 16.27 23.83 0.27
CA ALA A 190 16.82 24.74 1.28
C ALA A 190 15.82 25.80 1.80
N ALA A 191 14.75 26.09 1.06
CA ALA A 191 13.68 27.02 1.44
C ALA A 191 12.38 26.32 1.89
N ASP A 192 12.34 24.99 1.83
CA ASP A 192 11.19 24.18 2.20
C ASP A 192 11.46 23.44 3.50
N LYS A 193 10.39 23.10 4.22
CA LYS A 193 10.47 22.30 5.44
C LYS A 193 9.35 21.29 5.57
N ASN A 194 9.57 20.35 6.48
CA ASN A 194 8.47 19.64 7.11
C ASN A 194 7.64 20.61 7.96
N LEU A 195 6.35 20.74 7.64
CA LEU A 195 5.40 21.59 8.37
C LEU A 195 4.77 20.91 9.59
N GLY A 196 5.18 19.66 9.85
CA GLY A 196 4.67 18.84 10.94
C GLY A 196 3.31 18.23 10.63
N GLY A 197 2.80 17.51 11.63
CA GLY A 197 1.55 16.76 11.55
C GLY A 197 1.68 15.36 12.15
N LEU A 198 0.55 14.80 12.56
CA LEU A 198 0.44 13.42 13.06
C LEU A 198 1.46 13.05 14.17
N GLY A 199 1.75 14.01 15.06
CA GLY A 199 2.67 13.79 16.19
C GLY A 199 4.14 14.12 15.90
N VAL A 200 4.47 14.54 14.68
CA VAL A 200 5.79 15.07 14.32
C VAL A 200 5.74 16.60 14.30
N ALA A 201 6.70 17.24 14.98
CA ALA A 201 6.82 18.70 14.99
C ALA A 201 7.28 19.24 13.63
N ALA A 202 7.02 20.52 13.37
CA ALA A 202 7.60 21.20 12.21
C ALA A 202 9.13 21.26 12.33
N GLY A 203 9.82 21.05 11.22
CA GLY A 203 11.27 21.17 11.10
C GLY A 203 11.72 22.58 10.71
N GLY A 204 13.04 22.80 10.70
CA GLY A 204 13.65 23.96 10.04
C GLY A 204 13.74 23.78 8.53
N ASP A 205 14.05 24.87 7.82
CA ASP A 205 14.23 24.84 6.37
C ASP A 205 15.45 23.97 6.01
N GLY A 206 15.28 23.08 5.02
CA GLY A 206 16.30 22.12 4.60
C GLY A 206 16.67 21.06 5.66
N LYS A 207 15.83 20.86 6.68
CA LYS A 207 16.07 19.86 7.75
C LYS A 207 15.38 18.54 7.47
N LYS A 208 16.13 17.46 7.57
CA LYS A 208 15.67 16.13 7.19
C LYS A 208 14.70 15.50 8.18
N LEU A 209 13.94 14.54 7.69
CA LEU A 209 13.22 13.55 8.49
C LEU A 209 13.83 12.17 8.28
N SER A 210 14.06 11.41 9.35
CA SER A 210 14.79 10.15 9.30
C SER A 210 14.01 8.98 9.91
N ASN A 211 13.80 7.92 9.14
CA ASN A 211 13.44 6.61 9.68
C ASN A 211 14.74 5.86 10.03
N THR A 212 15.14 6.01 11.29
CA THR A 212 16.45 5.53 11.76
C THR A 212 16.49 4.00 11.85
N LYS A 213 17.67 3.38 11.66
CA LYS A 213 17.84 1.93 11.82
C LYS A 213 17.36 1.39 13.18
N ALA A 214 17.41 2.20 14.23
CA ALA A 214 16.97 1.78 15.55
C ALA A 214 15.45 1.52 15.62
N THR A 215 14.67 2.21 14.78
CA THR A 215 13.20 2.17 14.78
C THR A 215 12.61 1.64 13.49
N ALA A 216 13.41 1.57 12.43
CA ALA A 216 13.00 1.18 11.10
C ALA A 216 12.45 -0.24 11.08
N LYS A 217 11.21 -0.37 10.63
CA LYS A 217 10.61 -1.64 10.26
C LYS A 217 10.30 -1.65 8.77
N LYS A 218 10.31 -2.83 8.18
CA LYS A 218 9.90 -2.98 6.79
C LYS A 218 8.47 -2.46 6.63
N GLY A 219 8.26 -1.55 5.68
CA GLY A 219 6.97 -0.92 5.42
C GLY A 219 6.70 0.35 6.23
N ASP A 220 7.65 0.85 7.03
CA ASP A 220 7.56 2.20 7.59
C ASP A 220 7.50 3.23 6.46
N PHE A 221 6.58 4.19 6.54
CA PHE A 221 6.41 5.18 5.51
C PHE A 221 6.00 6.54 6.07
N ILE A 222 6.16 7.55 5.24
CA ILE A 222 5.66 8.90 5.48
C ILE A 222 5.14 9.48 4.17
N THR A 223 3.96 10.09 4.21
CA THR A 223 3.32 10.73 3.06
C THR A 223 3.19 12.21 3.32
N PHE A 224 3.60 13.00 2.33
CA PHE A 224 3.55 14.45 2.37
C PHE A 224 2.59 15.02 1.34
N VAL A 225 1.99 16.16 1.66
CA VAL A 225 1.28 17.03 0.71
C VAL A 225 1.92 18.41 0.78
N ALA A 226 2.33 18.92 -0.37
CA ALA A 226 2.89 20.25 -0.51
C ALA A 226 1.82 21.34 -0.28
N ASP A 227 2.17 22.37 0.47
CA ASP A 227 1.31 23.53 0.72
C ASP A 227 1.48 24.64 -0.34
N GLY A 228 2.54 24.59 -1.14
CA GLY A 228 2.91 25.59 -2.14
C GLY A 228 3.43 26.91 -1.58
N THR A 229 3.78 26.97 -0.29
CA THR A 229 4.30 28.18 0.37
C THR A 229 5.56 27.87 1.19
N ASP A 230 5.44 27.10 2.26
CA ASP A 230 6.52 26.91 3.24
C ASP A 230 7.09 25.49 3.21
N GLY A 231 6.41 24.53 2.57
CA GLY A 231 6.92 23.18 2.42
C GLY A 231 5.83 22.10 2.39
N TYR A 232 6.02 21.06 3.19
CA TYR A 232 5.28 19.81 3.08
C TYR A 232 4.62 19.43 4.40
N ARG A 233 3.30 19.20 4.38
CA ARG A 233 2.52 18.71 5.52
C ARG A 233 2.46 17.20 5.53
N ILE A 234 2.56 16.59 6.71
CA ILE A 234 2.43 15.14 6.86
C ILE A 234 0.95 14.76 6.76
N LYS A 235 0.61 13.98 5.73
CA LYS A 235 -0.74 13.46 5.48
C LYS A 235 -0.97 12.11 6.14
N ALA A 236 0.07 11.28 6.19
CA ALA A 236 0.04 9.95 6.79
C ALA A 236 1.44 9.52 7.20
N ILE A 237 1.54 8.69 8.23
CA ILE A 237 2.81 8.21 8.77
C ILE A 237 2.62 6.84 9.40
N HIS A 238 3.59 5.96 9.17
CA HIS A 238 3.78 4.70 9.88
C HIS A 238 5.26 4.58 10.27
N GLY A 239 5.50 4.00 11.45
CA GLY A 239 6.83 3.95 12.04
C GLY A 239 7.23 5.23 12.77
N THR A 240 8.47 5.26 13.25
CA THR A 240 9.03 6.43 13.93
C THR A 240 9.93 7.19 12.97
N TRP A 241 9.66 8.48 12.81
CA TRP A 241 10.46 9.40 12.00
C TRP A 241 10.98 10.53 12.88
N ALA A 242 12.31 10.66 12.94
CA ALA A 242 12.98 11.67 13.74
C ALA A 242 13.28 12.91 12.89
N GLN A 243 12.88 14.08 13.39
CA GLN A 243 13.22 15.37 12.79
C GLN A 243 14.67 15.71 13.11
N GLU A 244 15.44 16.13 12.11
CA GLU A 244 16.76 16.70 12.30
C GLU A 244 16.63 18.03 13.06
N ASN A 245 17.50 18.21 14.06
CA ASN A 245 17.59 19.44 14.87
C ASN A 245 18.16 20.63 14.06
#